data_AF-A0A212KLK7-F1
#
_entry.id   AF-A0A212KLK7-F1
#
_cell.length_a   1.000
_cell.length_b   1.000
_cell.length_c   1.000
_cell.angle_alpha   90.00
_cell.angle_beta   90.00
_cell.angle_gamma   90.00
#
_symmetry.space_group_name_H-M   'P 1'
#
loop_
_entity.id
_entity.type
_entity.pdbx_description
1 polymer ?
#
loop_
_entity_poly.entity_id
_entity_poly.type
_entity_poly.pdbx_seq_one_letter_code
_entity_poly.pdbx_strand_id
1 'polypeptide(L)'
;MSPDPQQRLSADPSVRFLQRLMAAVAHGHRLDDPRDSVICRRWVEIVEGLPDGKLFQVIPQTLRGLFRDPDSRRKLEACGLRADLPLRIEAIAPYVVSFRRFMAARSRPAEDTGREVIAALRLELRRLKAQFDAVFDQAAAIEAERDRLAGENAALKTEVLSLRLERDEAQRQVGEARSKAFRFLRLYLFMLKEELQRRRQDAIRMVTVEVAIETNLATLEALGWQDQAQKAAREILGPELYAAYFDGAPVPETARRDAPAAPYFPLGEIRRDASRGFASPISTKLM
;
A
#
# COMPACT_ATOMS: atom_id res chain seq x y z
N MET A 1 -39.53 -21.33 -40.19
CA MET A 1 -39.95 -21.53 -38.79
C MET A 1 -38.72 -21.37 -37.92
N SER A 2 -38.58 -20.24 -37.24
CA SER A 2 -37.45 -19.99 -36.34
C SER A 2 -37.68 -20.77 -35.03
N PRO A 3 -36.72 -21.58 -34.56
CA PRO A 3 -36.89 -22.31 -33.30
C PRO A 3 -36.93 -21.34 -32.12
N ASP A 4 -37.85 -21.62 -31.20
CA ASP A 4 -38.19 -20.89 -29.98
C ASP A 4 -36.92 -20.55 -29.16
N PRO A 5 -36.78 -19.34 -28.60
CA PRO A 5 -35.62 -18.95 -27.79
C PRO A 5 -35.41 -19.86 -26.55
N GLN A 6 -36.48 -20.45 -26.02
CA GLN A 6 -36.40 -21.45 -24.93
C GLN A 6 -35.77 -22.78 -25.38
N GLN A 7 -35.91 -23.17 -26.65
CA GLN A 7 -35.26 -24.36 -27.22
C GLN A 7 -33.75 -24.13 -27.49
N ARG A 8 -33.32 -22.88 -27.64
CA ARG A 8 -31.89 -22.55 -27.81
C ARG A 8 -31.13 -22.55 -26.48
N LEU A 9 -31.78 -22.10 -25.40
CA LEU A 9 -31.22 -22.16 -24.04
C LEU A 9 -31.13 -23.61 -23.51
N SER A 10 -32.03 -24.49 -23.93
CA SER A 10 -31.98 -25.93 -23.59
C SER A 10 -30.94 -26.72 -24.39
N ALA A 11 -30.21 -26.09 -25.32
CA ALA A 11 -29.14 -26.72 -26.09
C ALA A 11 -27.74 -26.53 -25.47
N ASP A 12 -27.57 -25.64 -24.49
CA ASP A 12 -26.28 -25.43 -23.82
C ASP A 12 -25.93 -26.65 -22.94
N PRO A 13 -24.79 -27.33 -23.17
CA PRO A 13 -24.39 -28.51 -22.39
C PRO A 13 -24.21 -28.18 -20.89
N SER A 14 -23.90 -26.94 -20.54
CA SER A 14 -23.75 -26.50 -19.14
C SER A 14 -25.09 -26.44 -18.40
N VAL A 15 -26.15 -25.98 -19.10
CA VAL A 15 -27.52 -25.94 -18.57
C VAL A 15 -28.07 -27.35 -18.39
N ARG A 16 -27.82 -28.24 -19.37
CA ARG A 16 -28.22 -29.66 -19.27
C ARG A 16 -27.52 -30.39 -18.13
N PHE A 17 -26.22 -30.13 -17.93
CA PHE A 17 -25.48 -30.66 -16.79
C PHE A 17 -26.11 -30.24 -15.47
N LEU A 18 -26.39 -28.95 -15.28
CA LEU A 18 -27.02 -28.46 -14.05
C LEU A 18 -28.41 -29.08 -13.85
N GLN A 19 -29.23 -29.18 -14.90
CA GLN A 19 -30.55 -29.82 -14.83
C GLN A 19 -30.45 -31.28 -14.39
N ARG A 20 -29.52 -32.06 -14.97
CA ARG A 20 -29.31 -33.46 -14.60
C ARG A 20 -28.76 -33.62 -13.20
N LEU A 21 -27.85 -32.73 -12.78
CA LEU A 21 -27.33 -32.71 -11.42
C LEU A 21 -28.46 -32.43 -10.41
N MET A 22 -29.27 -31.41 -10.66
CA MET A 22 -30.40 -31.08 -9.79
C MET A 22 -31.47 -32.17 -9.79
N ALA A 23 -31.72 -32.82 -10.94
CA ALA A 23 -32.60 -33.98 -11.00
C ALA A 23 -32.04 -35.14 -10.16
N ALA A 24 -30.76 -35.50 -10.32
CA ALA A 24 -30.14 -36.57 -9.52
C ALA A 24 -30.20 -36.29 -8.02
N VAL A 25 -29.98 -35.03 -7.63
CA VAL A 25 -30.09 -34.57 -6.24
C VAL A 25 -31.54 -34.62 -5.74
N ALA A 26 -32.52 -34.23 -6.55
CA ALA A 26 -33.94 -34.30 -6.19
C ALA A 26 -34.42 -35.75 -6.00
N HIS A 27 -33.86 -36.70 -6.74
CA HIS A 27 -34.14 -38.14 -6.59
C HIS A 27 -33.36 -38.79 -5.44
N GLY A 28 -32.57 -38.01 -4.67
CA GLY A 28 -31.80 -38.51 -3.52
C GLY A 28 -30.70 -39.49 -3.91
N HIS A 29 -30.18 -39.39 -5.13
CA HIS A 29 -29.11 -40.26 -5.57
C HIS A 29 -27.80 -39.94 -4.85
N ARG A 30 -27.10 -40.99 -4.40
CA ARG A 30 -25.75 -40.86 -3.86
C ARG A 30 -24.77 -40.35 -4.91
N LEU A 31 -23.97 -39.35 -4.55
CA LEU A 31 -22.97 -38.68 -5.40
C LEU A 31 -21.60 -38.55 -4.72
N ASP A 32 -21.42 -39.18 -3.56
CA ASP A 32 -20.38 -38.89 -2.58
C ASP A 32 -19.05 -39.60 -2.78
N ASP A 33 -19.07 -40.85 -3.29
CA ASP A 33 -17.87 -41.64 -3.49
C ASP A 33 -17.62 -41.93 -4.97
N PRO A 34 -16.71 -41.19 -5.63
CA PRO A 34 -16.40 -41.41 -7.04
C PRO A 34 -15.59 -42.70 -7.29
N ARG A 35 -15.19 -43.44 -6.26
CA ARG A 35 -14.57 -44.78 -6.38
C ARG A 35 -15.59 -45.88 -6.61
N ASP A 36 -16.84 -45.66 -6.20
CA ASP A 36 -17.93 -46.60 -6.47
C ASP A 36 -18.32 -46.51 -7.96
N SER A 37 -18.23 -47.63 -8.67
CA SER A 37 -18.57 -47.74 -10.08
C SER A 37 -20.02 -47.33 -10.41
N VAL A 38 -20.96 -47.50 -9.47
CA VAL A 38 -22.36 -47.12 -9.65
C VAL A 38 -22.51 -45.60 -9.57
N ILE A 39 -21.86 -44.97 -8.58
CA ILE A 39 -21.85 -43.51 -8.41
C ILE A 39 -21.10 -42.85 -9.57
N CYS A 40 -19.98 -43.42 -10.00
CA CYS A 40 -19.19 -42.92 -11.12
C CYS A 40 -19.95 -43.00 -12.44
N ARG A 41 -20.70 -44.10 -12.69
CA ARG A 41 -21.61 -44.22 -13.85
C ARG A 41 -22.68 -43.13 -13.84
N ARG A 42 -23.30 -42.87 -12.69
CA ARG A 42 -24.28 -41.79 -12.53
C ARG A 42 -23.67 -40.42 -12.82
N TRP A 43 -22.45 -40.17 -12.35
CA TRP A 43 -21.74 -38.95 -12.71
C TRP A 43 -21.48 -38.83 -14.21
N VAL A 44 -21.15 -39.92 -14.90
CA VAL A 44 -21.02 -39.94 -16.37
C VAL A 44 -22.33 -39.56 -17.07
N GLU A 45 -23.47 -40.05 -16.59
CA GLU A 45 -24.80 -39.67 -17.10
C GLU A 45 -25.10 -38.19 -16.86
N ILE A 46 -24.76 -37.68 -15.67
CA ILE A 46 -24.95 -36.26 -15.31
C ILE A 46 -24.13 -35.35 -16.23
N VAL A 47 -22.86 -35.70 -16.50
CA VAL A 47 -21.94 -34.88 -17.31
C VAL A 47 -21.97 -35.18 -18.80
N GLU A 48 -22.91 -36.00 -19.26
CA GLU A 48 -23.01 -36.38 -20.67
C GLU A 48 -23.11 -35.15 -21.59
N GLY A 49 -22.30 -35.12 -22.65
CA GLY A 49 -22.21 -33.99 -23.57
C GLY A 49 -21.16 -32.93 -23.20
N LEU A 50 -20.53 -33.02 -22.01
CA LEU A 50 -19.38 -32.20 -21.66
C LEU A 50 -18.05 -32.85 -22.11
N PRO A 51 -17.10 -32.06 -22.64
CA PRO A 51 -15.76 -32.56 -22.96
C PRO A 51 -14.92 -32.78 -21.69
N ASP A 52 -14.10 -33.83 -21.68
CA ASP A 52 -13.28 -34.24 -20.51
C ASP A 52 -12.47 -33.08 -19.91
N GLY A 53 -11.85 -32.26 -20.76
CA GLY A 53 -11.03 -31.13 -20.32
C GLY A 53 -11.78 -30.07 -19.53
N LYS A 54 -13.11 -29.95 -19.71
CA LYS A 54 -13.94 -28.98 -18.97
C LYS A 54 -14.44 -29.54 -17.63
N LEU A 55 -14.41 -30.85 -17.41
CA LEU A 55 -14.99 -31.46 -16.19
C LEU A 55 -14.28 -31.01 -14.91
N PHE A 56 -12.95 -30.84 -14.97
CA PHE A 56 -12.12 -30.35 -13.86
C PHE A 56 -12.52 -28.95 -13.36
N GLN A 57 -13.12 -28.14 -14.23
CA GLN A 57 -13.56 -26.80 -13.89
C GLN A 57 -15.06 -26.78 -13.56
N VAL A 58 -15.88 -27.39 -14.42
CA VAL A 58 -17.34 -27.29 -14.35
C VAL A 58 -17.91 -27.97 -13.10
N ILE A 59 -17.43 -29.17 -12.76
CA ILE A 59 -17.97 -29.93 -11.62
C ILE A 59 -17.68 -29.19 -10.31
N PRO A 60 -16.43 -28.83 -9.97
CA PRO A 60 -16.14 -28.19 -8.68
C PRO A 60 -16.73 -26.78 -8.59
N GLN A 61 -16.72 -26.00 -9.67
CA GLN A 61 -17.31 -24.65 -9.66
C GLN A 61 -18.83 -24.70 -9.43
N THR A 62 -19.53 -25.60 -10.11
CA THR A 62 -20.99 -25.73 -9.96
C THR A 62 -21.36 -26.19 -8.56
N LEU A 63 -20.68 -27.21 -8.04
CA LEU A 63 -20.94 -27.70 -6.68
C LEU A 63 -20.66 -26.62 -5.62
N ARG A 64 -19.56 -25.88 -5.74
CA ARG A 64 -19.29 -24.73 -4.85
C ARG A 64 -20.37 -23.65 -4.94
N GLY A 65 -20.86 -23.37 -6.16
CA GLY A 65 -21.95 -22.43 -6.38
C GLY A 65 -23.22 -22.88 -5.65
N LEU A 66 -23.60 -24.14 -5.80
CA LEU A 66 -24.78 -24.72 -5.15
C LEU A 66 -24.65 -24.81 -3.62
N PHE A 67 -23.44 -25.02 -3.10
CA PHE A 67 -23.21 -25.01 -1.64
C PHE A 67 -23.35 -23.63 -0.98
N ARG A 68 -23.42 -22.54 -1.76
CA ARG A 68 -23.71 -21.19 -1.24
C ARG A 68 -25.19 -20.98 -0.96
N ASP A 69 -26.07 -21.74 -1.62
CA ASP A 69 -27.51 -21.68 -1.42
C ASP A 69 -27.93 -22.65 -0.28
N PRO A 70 -28.59 -22.18 0.79
CA PRO A 70 -28.98 -23.03 1.93
C PRO A 70 -29.88 -24.21 1.56
N ASP A 71 -30.79 -24.03 0.62
CA ASP A 71 -31.74 -25.07 0.21
C ASP A 71 -31.07 -26.15 -0.64
N SER A 72 -30.23 -25.75 -1.58
CA SER A 72 -29.41 -26.67 -2.38
C SER A 72 -28.36 -27.40 -1.53
N ARG A 73 -27.76 -26.72 -0.54
CA ARG A 73 -26.80 -27.32 0.40
C ARG A 73 -27.39 -28.53 1.12
N ARG A 74 -28.58 -28.41 1.71
CA ARG A 74 -29.22 -29.51 2.44
C ARG A 74 -29.46 -30.73 1.55
N LYS A 75 -29.88 -30.49 0.30
CA LYS A 75 -30.13 -31.56 -0.68
C LYS A 75 -28.84 -32.23 -1.15
N LEU A 76 -27.76 -31.47 -1.35
CA LEU A 76 -26.43 -32.00 -1.69
C LEU A 76 -25.83 -32.83 -0.56
N GLU A 77 -25.98 -32.38 0.69
CA GLU A 77 -25.55 -33.12 1.88
C GLU A 77 -26.33 -34.43 2.05
N ALA A 78 -27.63 -34.44 1.76
CA ALA A 78 -28.43 -35.67 1.73
C ALA A 78 -27.97 -36.67 0.65
N CYS A 79 -27.33 -36.19 -0.42
CA CYS A 79 -26.70 -37.01 -1.45
C CYS A 79 -25.25 -37.42 -1.10
N GLY A 80 -24.78 -37.05 0.10
CA GLY A 80 -23.48 -37.35 0.67
C GLY A 80 -22.34 -36.41 0.24
N LEU A 81 -22.62 -35.36 -0.52
CA LEU A 81 -21.65 -34.33 -0.87
C LEU A 81 -21.49 -33.36 0.29
N ARG A 82 -20.25 -33.17 0.78
CA ARG A 82 -19.99 -32.28 1.91
C ARG A 82 -19.09 -31.11 1.51
N ALA A 83 -19.46 -29.91 1.95
CA ALA A 83 -18.72 -28.68 1.66
C ALA A 83 -17.39 -28.57 2.41
N ASP A 84 -17.24 -29.29 3.53
CA ASP A 84 -16.05 -29.28 4.38
C ASP A 84 -14.90 -30.14 3.83
N LEU A 85 -15.14 -30.91 2.76
CA LEU A 85 -14.16 -31.77 2.11
C LEU A 85 -13.93 -31.32 0.65
N PRO A 86 -13.30 -30.15 0.41
CA PRO A 86 -13.14 -29.59 -0.93
C PRO A 86 -12.31 -30.49 -1.85
N LEU A 87 -11.33 -31.21 -1.30
CA LEU A 87 -10.54 -32.17 -2.08
C LEU A 87 -11.38 -33.35 -2.60
N ARG A 88 -12.45 -33.76 -1.90
CA ARG A 88 -13.35 -34.81 -2.40
C ARG A 88 -14.15 -34.32 -3.59
N ILE A 89 -14.63 -33.07 -3.55
CA ILE A 89 -15.36 -32.44 -4.66
C ILE A 89 -14.45 -32.34 -5.89
N GLU A 90 -13.20 -31.92 -5.70
CA GLU A 90 -12.20 -31.84 -6.77
C GLU A 90 -11.82 -33.21 -7.35
N ALA A 91 -11.84 -34.26 -6.52
CA ALA A 91 -11.51 -35.61 -6.96
C ALA A 91 -12.54 -36.22 -7.92
N ILE A 92 -13.80 -35.78 -7.91
CA ILE A 92 -14.88 -36.35 -8.74
C ILE A 92 -14.51 -36.32 -10.23
N ALA A 93 -14.03 -35.19 -10.74
CA ALA A 93 -13.71 -35.02 -12.15
C ALA A 93 -12.65 -36.03 -12.66
N PRO A 94 -11.48 -36.21 -12.01
CA PRO A 94 -10.50 -37.23 -12.38
C PRO A 94 -11.07 -38.65 -12.49
N TYR A 95 -11.90 -39.09 -11.53
CA TYR A 95 -12.49 -40.43 -11.54
C TYR A 95 -13.49 -40.60 -12.69
N VAL A 96 -14.34 -39.59 -12.92
CA VAL A 96 -15.33 -39.60 -14.01
C VAL A 96 -14.64 -39.65 -15.37
N VAL A 97 -13.58 -38.85 -15.58
CA VAL A 97 -12.78 -38.88 -16.81
C VAL A 97 -12.15 -40.25 -17.01
N SER A 98 -11.54 -40.81 -15.96
CA SER A 98 -10.90 -42.14 -16.02
C SER A 98 -11.92 -43.23 -16.36
N PHE A 99 -13.11 -43.17 -15.77
CA PHE A 99 -14.19 -44.12 -16.02
C PHE A 99 -14.76 -44.00 -17.44
N ARG A 100 -14.95 -42.78 -17.97
CA ARG A 100 -15.36 -42.58 -19.38
C ARG A 100 -14.35 -43.21 -20.34
N ARG A 101 -13.06 -43.01 -20.11
CA ARG A 101 -11.99 -43.60 -20.93
C ARG A 101 -11.96 -45.11 -20.83
N PHE A 102 -12.16 -45.67 -19.63
CA PHE A 102 -12.28 -47.10 -19.41
C PHE A 102 -13.46 -47.71 -20.19
N MET A 103 -14.64 -47.08 -20.14
CA MET A 103 -15.82 -47.53 -20.88
C MET A 103 -15.62 -47.44 -22.41
N ALA A 104 -14.97 -46.38 -22.88
CA ALA A 104 -14.62 -46.22 -24.29
C ALA A 104 -13.62 -47.28 -24.77
N ALA A 105 -12.66 -47.66 -23.93
CA ALA A 105 -11.68 -48.70 -24.23
C ALA A 105 -12.31 -50.11 -24.30
N ARG A 106 -13.27 -50.42 -23.41
CA ARG A 106 -14.01 -51.71 -23.42
C ARG A 106 -15.00 -51.87 -24.58
N SER A 107 -15.44 -50.77 -25.18
CA SER A 107 -16.41 -50.79 -26.27
C SER A 107 -15.78 -51.07 -27.65
N ARG A 108 -14.44 -51.26 -27.72
CA ARG A 108 -13.74 -51.64 -28.95
C ARG A 108 -13.62 -53.17 -29.05
N PRO A 109 -13.92 -53.79 -30.21
CA PRO A 109 -13.87 -55.24 -30.37
C PRO A 109 -12.47 -55.79 -30.08
N ALA A 110 -12.44 -56.93 -29.43
CA ALA A 110 -11.25 -57.56 -28.87
C ALA A 110 -10.61 -58.50 -29.90
N GLU A 111 -9.48 -58.11 -30.49
CA GLU A 111 -8.51 -59.10 -31.00
C GLU A 111 -7.06 -58.56 -31.02
N ASP A 112 -6.82 -57.24 -31.03
CA ASP A 112 -5.47 -56.63 -30.82
C ASP A 112 -5.42 -55.56 -29.71
N THR A 113 -6.54 -55.26 -29.07
CA THR A 113 -6.74 -54.06 -28.24
C THR A 113 -6.08 -54.09 -26.87
N GLY A 114 -5.81 -55.27 -26.28
CA GLY A 114 -5.27 -55.36 -24.92
C GLY A 114 -3.86 -54.78 -24.78
N ARG A 115 -2.97 -55.07 -25.74
CA ARG A 115 -1.59 -54.53 -25.74
C ARG A 115 -1.58 -53.03 -26.04
N GLU A 116 -2.41 -52.59 -26.97
CA GLU A 116 -2.54 -51.17 -27.31
C GLU A 116 -3.11 -50.34 -26.17
N VAL A 117 -4.13 -50.86 -25.46
CA VAL A 117 -4.70 -50.22 -24.27
C VAL A 117 -3.67 -50.15 -23.14
N ILE A 118 -2.90 -51.22 -22.89
CA ILE A 118 -1.81 -51.20 -21.90
C ILE A 118 -0.72 -50.18 -22.29
N ALA A 119 -0.37 -50.09 -23.57
CA ALA A 119 0.60 -49.11 -24.06
C ALA A 119 0.09 -47.67 -23.90
N ALA A 120 -1.19 -47.42 -24.20
CA ALA A 120 -1.84 -46.13 -24.01
C ALA A 120 -1.89 -45.72 -22.54
N LEU A 121 -2.28 -46.63 -21.64
CA LEU A 121 -2.31 -46.36 -20.19
C LEU A 121 -0.91 -46.10 -19.63
N ARG A 122 0.13 -46.80 -20.10
CA ARG A 122 1.52 -46.52 -19.72
C ARG A 122 1.97 -45.14 -20.17
N LEU A 123 1.56 -44.70 -21.37
CA LEU A 123 1.87 -43.37 -21.88
C LEU A 123 1.15 -42.29 -21.07
N GLU A 124 -0.13 -42.51 -20.76
CA GLU A 124 -0.91 -41.61 -19.89
C GLU A 124 -0.31 -41.51 -18.49
N LEU A 125 0.13 -42.62 -17.90
CA LEU A 125 0.79 -42.62 -16.59
C LEU A 125 2.10 -41.84 -16.61
N ARG A 126 2.92 -42.01 -17.65
CA ARG A 126 4.16 -41.22 -17.81
C ARG A 126 3.86 -39.73 -17.96
N ARG A 127 2.82 -39.39 -18.73
CA ARG A 127 2.39 -38.00 -18.92
C ARG A 127 1.88 -37.40 -17.62
N LEU A 128 1.09 -38.16 -16.86
CA LEU A 128 0.58 -37.71 -15.56
C LEU A 128 1.71 -37.54 -14.55
N LYS A 129 2.69 -38.45 -14.54
CA LYS A 129 3.90 -38.31 -13.73
C LYS A 129 4.67 -37.04 -14.09
N ALA A 130 4.91 -36.79 -15.37
CA ALA A 130 5.60 -35.56 -15.79
C ALA A 130 4.82 -34.28 -15.41
N GLN A 131 3.49 -34.31 -15.47
CA GLN A 131 2.65 -33.20 -14.99
C GLN A 131 2.75 -33.02 -13.47
N PHE A 132 2.79 -34.12 -12.72
CA PHE A 132 2.95 -34.09 -11.27
C PHE A 132 4.31 -33.53 -10.87
N ASP A 133 5.39 -34.00 -11.50
CA ASP A 133 6.76 -33.51 -11.27
C ASP A 133 6.84 -32.00 -11.56
N ALA A 134 6.25 -31.54 -12.67
CA ALA A 134 6.22 -30.11 -13.01
C ALA A 134 5.44 -29.25 -11.99
N VAL A 135 4.32 -29.75 -11.46
CA VAL A 135 3.56 -29.05 -10.40
C VAL A 135 4.36 -29.02 -9.10
N PHE A 136 5.09 -30.09 -8.78
CA PHE A 136 5.94 -30.14 -7.61
C PHE A 136 7.09 -29.13 -7.70
N ASP A 137 7.75 -29.04 -8.85
CA ASP A 137 8.80 -28.06 -9.11
C ASP A 137 8.26 -26.62 -9.01
N GLN A 138 7.07 -26.36 -9.55
CA GLN A 138 6.39 -25.06 -9.41
C GLN A 138 6.07 -24.73 -7.95
N ALA A 139 5.60 -25.71 -7.17
CA ALA A 139 5.32 -25.51 -5.75
C ALA A 139 6.59 -25.18 -4.96
N ALA A 140 7.69 -25.89 -5.21
CA ALA A 140 8.98 -25.61 -4.59
C ALA A 140 9.52 -24.21 -4.95
N ALA A 141 9.37 -23.79 -6.21
CA ALA A 141 9.76 -22.45 -6.65
C ALA A 141 8.92 -21.35 -5.96
N ILE A 142 7.61 -21.57 -5.81
CA ILE A 142 6.72 -20.64 -5.10
C ILE A 142 7.09 -20.55 -3.61
N GLU A 143 7.46 -21.66 -2.98
CA GLU A 143 7.88 -21.68 -1.58
C GLU A 143 9.20 -20.93 -1.38
N ALA A 144 10.19 -21.14 -2.25
CA ALA A 144 11.44 -20.37 -2.23
C ALA A 144 11.21 -18.87 -2.42
N GLU A 145 10.31 -18.50 -3.34
CA GLU A 145 9.95 -17.10 -3.58
C GLU A 145 9.21 -16.48 -2.39
N ARG A 146 8.35 -17.25 -1.71
CA ARG A 146 7.68 -16.83 -0.48
C ARG A 146 8.71 -16.52 0.62
N ASP A 147 9.70 -17.37 0.80
CA ASP A 147 10.74 -17.18 1.81
C ASP A 147 11.62 -15.97 1.50
N ARG A 148 11.98 -15.77 0.22
CA ARG A 148 12.69 -14.57 -0.25
C ARG A 148 11.91 -13.30 0.08
N LEU A 149 10.62 -13.25 -0.28
CA LEU A 149 9.75 -12.11 -0.01
C LEU A 149 9.54 -11.88 1.49
N ALA A 150 9.47 -12.94 2.30
CA ALA A 150 9.39 -12.81 3.75
C ALA A 150 10.64 -12.16 4.35
N GLY A 151 11.83 -12.53 3.86
CA GLY A 151 13.10 -11.90 4.23
C GLY A 151 13.16 -10.42 3.85
N GLU A 152 12.79 -10.08 2.62
CA GLU A 152 12.73 -8.69 2.15
C GLU A 152 11.76 -7.85 2.97
N ASN A 153 10.58 -8.40 3.30
CA ASN A 153 9.60 -7.71 4.13
C ASN A 153 10.13 -7.43 5.55
N ALA A 154 10.86 -8.37 6.14
CA ALA A 154 11.48 -8.18 7.45
C ALA A 154 12.58 -7.10 7.42
N ALA A 155 13.40 -7.08 6.37
CA ALA A 155 14.41 -6.04 6.16
C ALA A 155 13.77 -4.65 6.01
N LEU A 156 12.76 -4.52 5.15
CA LEU A 156 12.04 -3.26 4.93
C LEU A 156 11.35 -2.76 6.21
N LYS A 157 10.77 -3.65 7.02
CA LYS A 157 10.19 -3.26 8.32
C LYS A 157 11.22 -2.66 9.25
N THR A 158 12.43 -3.24 9.28
CA THR A 158 13.53 -2.74 10.11
C THR A 158 13.99 -1.36 9.62
N GLU A 159 14.14 -1.19 8.30
CA GLU A 159 14.52 0.08 7.68
C GLU A 159 13.47 1.18 7.93
N VAL A 160 12.18 0.86 7.83
CA VAL A 160 11.12 1.83 8.15
C VAL A 160 11.17 2.26 9.62
N LEU A 161 11.51 1.35 10.54
CA LEU A 161 11.66 1.69 11.95
C LEU A 161 12.88 2.59 12.20
N SER A 162 14.02 2.31 11.57
CA SER A 162 15.21 3.17 11.71
C SER A 162 14.95 4.57 11.17
N LEU A 163 14.36 4.69 9.98
CA LEU A 163 14.02 5.99 9.40
C LEU A 163 13.02 6.78 10.24
N ARG A 164 12.07 6.12 10.91
CA ARG A 164 11.15 6.78 11.84
C ARG A 164 11.88 7.33 13.07
N LEU A 165 12.80 6.55 13.64
CA LEU A 165 13.60 6.99 14.78
C LEU A 165 14.50 8.16 14.42
N GLU A 166 15.15 8.11 13.26
CA GLU A 166 15.99 9.20 12.74
C GLU A 166 15.18 10.47 12.50
N ARG A 167 13.99 10.35 11.91
CA ARG A 167 13.07 11.48 11.73
C ARG A 167 12.66 12.08 13.08
N ASP A 168 12.27 11.25 14.05
CA ASP A 168 11.83 11.72 15.36
C ASP A 168 12.95 12.44 16.09
N GLU A 169 14.18 11.94 15.98
CA GLU A 169 15.36 12.58 16.54
C GLU A 169 15.66 13.92 15.85
N ALA A 170 15.62 13.98 14.52
CA ALA A 170 15.78 15.23 13.78
C ALA A 170 14.71 16.26 14.15
N GLN A 171 13.45 15.83 14.35
CA GLN A 171 12.38 16.70 14.81
C GLN A 171 12.61 17.25 16.21
N ARG A 172 13.11 16.43 17.14
CA ARG A 172 13.51 16.88 18.49
C ARG A 172 14.62 17.91 18.41
N GLN A 173 15.68 17.63 17.66
CA GLN A 173 16.82 18.55 17.50
C GLN A 173 16.39 19.90 16.91
N VAL A 174 15.52 19.88 15.90
CA VAL A 174 14.94 21.12 15.34
C VAL A 174 14.09 21.86 16.39
N GLY A 175 13.28 21.14 17.16
CA GLY A 175 12.47 21.72 18.25
C GLY A 175 13.32 22.36 19.36
N GLU A 176 14.41 21.70 19.75
CA GLU A 176 15.37 22.21 20.73
C GLU A 176 16.12 23.44 20.21
N ALA A 177 16.60 23.38 18.95
CA ALA A 177 17.27 24.51 18.30
C ALA A 177 16.34 25.73 18.22
N ARG A 178 15.08 25.54 17.80
CA ARG A 178 14.05 26.58 17.81
C ARG A 178 13.85 27.17 19.20
N SER A 179 13.65 26.31 20.20
CA SER A 179 13.41 26.75 21.59
C SER A 179 14.59 27.54 22.16
N LYS A 180 15.82 27.13 21.85
CA LYS A 180 17.06 27.78 22.28
C LYS A 180 17.24 29.14 21.59
N ALA A 181 17.14 29.20 20.26
CA ALA A 181 17.24 30.43 19.50
C ALA A 181 16.16 31.44 19.91
N PHE A 182 14.93 30.97 20.13
CA PHE A 182 13.82 31.82 20.58
C PHE A 182 14.05 32.40 21.98
N ARG A 183 14.61 31.60 22.91
CA ARG A 183 14.97 32.08 24.25
C ARG A 183 16.04 33.17 24.18
N PHE A 184 17.09 32.96 23.38
CA PHE A 184 18.14 33.96 23.20
C PHE A 184 17.61 35.22 22.52
N LEU A 185 16.79 35.10 21.47
CA LEU A 185 16.15 36.24 20.84
C LEU A 185 15.40 37.08 21.86
N ARG A 186 14.56 36.47 22.71
CA ARG A 186 13.81 37.20 23.75
C ARG A 186 14.74 37.92 24.72
N LEU A 187 15.81 37.25 25.18
CA LEU A 187 16.79 37.85 26.08
C LEU A 187 17.44 39.09 25.44
N TYR A 188 17.90 38.97 24.20
CA TYR A 188 18.55 40.08 23.51
C TYR A 188 17.57 41.20 23.16
N LEU A 189 16.31 40.90 22.83
CA LEU A 189 15.27 41.93 22.67
C LEU A 189 15.01 42.70 23.96
N PHE A 190 15.02 42.04 25.12
CA PHE A 190 14.93 42.73 26.42
C PHE A 190 16.17 43.60 26.65
N MET A 191 17.36 43.11 26.36
CA MET A 191 18.59 43.92 26.46
C MET A 191 18.55 45.12 25.51
N LEU A 192 18.09 44.94 24.27
CA LEU A 192 17.93 46.02 23.30
C LEU A 192 16.95 47.07 23.83
N LYS A 193 15.81 46.63 24.36
CA LYS A 193 14.84 47.54 24.98
C LYS A 193 15.48 48.36 26.10
N GLU A 194 16.23 47.72 26.99
CA GLU A 194 16.93 48.44 28.06
C GLU A 194 17.95 49.44 27.51
N GLU A 195 18.78 49.05 26.54
CA GLU A 195 19.80 49.93 25.98
C GLU A 195 19.20 51.10 25.18
N LEU A 196 18.13 50.88 24.42
CA LEU A 196 17.39 51.95 23.73
C LEU A 196 16.75 52.95 24.71
N GLN A 197 16.41 52.50 25.92
CA GLN A 197 15.87 53.34 26.98
C GLN A 197 16.95 54.01 27.84
N ARG A 198 18.21 53.53 27.80
CA ARG A 198 19.34 54.13 28.52
C ARG A 198 19.86 55.37 27.78
N ARG A 199 20.14 56.42 28.53
CA ARG A 199 20.71 57.68 28.00
C ARG A 199 22.17 57.58 27.57
N ARG A 200 22.95 56.70 28.20
CA ARG A 200 24.36 56.47 27.90
C ARG A 200 24.49 55.11 27.24
N GLN A 201 24.36 55.11 25.91
CA GLN A 201 24.49 53.90 25.11
C GLN A 201 25.95 53.46 25.13
N ASP A 202 26.20 52.26 25.65
CA ASP A 202 27.46 51.58 25.43
C ASP A 202 27.41 51.02 24.00
N ALA A 203 28.13 51.68 23.08
CA ALA A 203 28.13 51.33 21.67
C ALA A 203 28.55 49.87 21.43
N ILE A 204 29.47 49.34 22.23
CA ILE A 204 29.94 47.96 22.11
C ILE A 204 28.82 47.00 22.51
N ARG A 205 28.12 47.31 23.60
CA ARG A 205 26.99 46.51 24.08
C ARG A 205 25.81 46.55 23.11
N MET A 206 25.50 47.71 22.53
CA MET A 206 24.47 47.84 21.49
C MET A 206 24.77 46.96 20.29
N VAL A 207 25.95 47.10 19.68
CA VAL A 207 26.33 46.28 18.51
C VAL A 207 26.29 44.79 18.84
N THR A 208 26.74 44.39 20.03
CA THR A 208 26.68 42.98 20.46
C THR A 208 25.25 42.45 20.50
N VAL A 209 24.31 43.26 21.03
CA VAL A 209 22.89 42.89 21.12
C VAL A 209 22.26 42.85 19.73
N GLU A 210 22.57 43.80 18.85
CA GLU A 210 22.04 43.86 17.48
C GLU A 210 22.47 42.64 16.67
N VAL A 211 23.77 42.33 16.66
CA VAL A 211 24.33 41.15 15.99
C VAL A 211 23.68 39.87 16.52
N ALA A 212 23.48 39.78 17.84
CA ALA A 212 22.84 38.62 18.46
C ALA A 212 21.36 38.51 18.10
N ILE A 213 20.62 39.62 18.00
CA ILE A 213 19.22 39.64 17.54
C ILE A 213 19.14 39.19 16.09
N GLU A 214 19.95 39.76 15.20
CA GLU A 214 19.96 39.43 13.78
C GLU A 214 20.31 37.96 13.55
N THR A 215 21.32 37.44 14.26
CA THR A 215 21.72 36.03 14.14
C THR A 215 20.60 35.09 14.59
N ASN A 216 19.93 35.38 15.71
CA ASN A 216 18.84 34.53 16.20
C ASN A 216 17.57 34.69 15.36
N LEU A 217 17.30 35.87 14.79
CA LEU A 217 16.21 36.08 13.83
C LEU A 217 16.42 35.27 12.55
N ALA A 218 17.61 35.35 11.95
CA ALA A 218 17.96 34.58 10.77
C ALA A 218 17.87 33.06 11.04
N THR A 219 18.32 32.62 12.22
CA THR A 219 18.20 31.22 12.64
C THR A 219 16.73 30.79 12.75
N LEU A 220 15.88 31.60 13.37
CA LEU A 220 14.45 31.29 13.51
C LEU A 220 13.71 31.35 12.17
N GLU A 221 14.09 32.26 11.27
CA GLU A 221 13.58 32.32 9.90
C GLU A 221 13.94 31.05 9.12
N ALA A 222 15.20 30.62 9.16
CA ALA A 222 15.64 29.36 8.56
C ALA A 222 14.90 28.14 9.15
N LEU A 223 14.50 28.22 10.41
CA LEU A 223 13.70 27.20 11.10
C LEU A 223 12.18 27.40 10.92
N GLY A 224 11.71 28.35 10.10
CA GLY A 224 10.30 28.60 9.80
C GLY A 224 9.48 29.20 10.95
N TRP A 225 10.13 29.91 11.88
CA TRP A 225 9.54 30.55 13.06
C TRP A 225 9.56 32.09 12.99
N GLN A 226 9.57 32.63 11.77
CA GLN A 226 9.65 34.07 11.52
C GLN A 226 8.49 34.84 12.16
N ASP A 227 7.25 34.36 12.02
CA ASP A 227 6.07 35.02 12.57
C ASP A 227 6.09 35.08 14.09
N GLN A 228 6.49 33.98 14.75
CA GLN A 228 6.61 33.92 16.20
C GLN A 228 7.71 34.87 16.70
N ALA A 229 8.84 34.93 15.98
CA ALA A 229 9.94 35.82 16.29
C ALA A 229 9.55 37.29 16.16
N GLN A 230 8.86 37.66 15.08
CA GLN A 230 8.35 39.02 14.87
C GLN A 230 7.30 39.40 15.92
N LYS A 231 6.39 38.48 16.24
CA LYS A 231 5.39 38.70 17.30
C LYS A 231 6.06 38.98 18.65
N ALA A 232 7.05 38.15 19.03
CA ALA A 232 7.80 38.35 20.26
C ALA A 232 8.56 39.69 20.27
N ALA A 233 9.14 40.10 19.14
CA ALA A 233 9.79 41.39 19.00
C ALA A 233 8.82 42.56 19.21
N ARG A 234 7.62 42.51 18.61
CA ARG A 234 6.57 43.53 18.81
C ARG A 234 6.09 43.58 20.26
N GLU A 235 5.88 42.42 20.90
CA GLU A 235 5.43 42.34 22.29
C GLU A 235 6.47 42.88 23.28
N ILE A 236 7.75 42.54 23.09
CA ILE A 236 8.81 42.92 24.02
C ILE A 236 9.18 44.40 23.85
N LEU A 237 9.45 44.85 22.62
CA LEU A 237 9.87 46.22 22.34
C LEU A 237 8.70 47.21 22.48
N GLY A 238 7.48 46.78 22.17
CA GLY A 238 6.33 47.68 21.99
C GLY A 238 6.36 48.37 20.62
N PRO A 239 5.25 49.00 20.20
CA PRO A 239 5.09 49.52 18.83
C PRO A 239 6.11 50.60 18.47
N GLU A 240 6.46 51.48 19.40
CA GLU A 240 7.37 52.62 19.18
C GLU A 240 8.82 52.17 18.97
N LEU A 241 9.35 51.33 19.88
CA LEU A 241 10.72 50.82 19.78
C LEU A 241 10.88 49.79 18.66
N TYR A 242 9.81 49.02 18.38
CA TYR A 242 9.79 48.11 17.25
C TYR A 242 9.91 48.87 15.91
N ALA A 243 9.09 49.90 15.70
CA ALA A 243 9.18 50.73 14.50
C ALA A 243 10.53 51.44 14.40
N ALA A 244 11.09 51.88 15.53
CA ALA A 244 12.39 52.52 15.52
C ALA A 244 13.52 51.58 15.08
N TYR A 245 13.53 50.35 15.60
CA TYR A 245 14.58 49.39 15.32
C TYR A 245 14.41 48.66 13.98
N PHE A 246 13.20 48.17 13.67
CA PHE A 246 12.95 47.35 12.48
C PHE A 246 12.55 48.17 11.24
N ASP A 247 11.84 49.28 11.42
CA ASP A 247 11.34 50.11 10.31
C ASP A 247 12.20 51.36 10.08
N GLY A 248 13.15 51.64 10.99
CA GLY A 248 14.03 52.81 10.94
C GLY A 248 13.30 54.12 11.24
N ALA A 249 12.29 54.09 12.10
CA ALA A 249 11.62 55.28 12.61
C ALA A 249 12.48 55.98 13.69
N PRO A 250 12.36 57.31 13.87
CA PRO A 250 13.01 57.97 15.00
C PRO A 250 12.42 57.47 16.33
N VAL A 251 13.27 57.17 17.31
CA VAL A 251 12.83 56.79 18.67
C VAL A 251 12.10 57.99 19.30
N PRO A 252 10.79 57.90 19.61
CA PRO A 252 10.05 59.01 20.18
C PRO A 252 10.57 59.36 21.59
N GLU A 253 10.60 60.65 21.93
CA GLU A 253 11.06 61.10 23.25
C GLU A 253 10.21 60.55 24.40
N THR A 254 8.94 60.24 24.15
CA THR A 254 8.02 59.58 25.10
C THR A 254 8.44 58.16 25.46
N ALA A 255 9.20 57.47 24.59
CA ALA A 255 9.79 56.16 24.86
C ALA A 255 11.12 56.24 25.61
N ARG A 256 11.77 57.43 25.63
CA ARG A 256 13.01 57.67 26.37
C ARG A 256 12.69 58.02 27.81
N ARG A 257 13.36 57.39 28.76
CA ARG A 257 13.24 57.77 30.18
C ARG A 257 14.04 59.05 30.46
N ASP A 258 13.40 60.18 30.11
CA ASP A 258 13.80 61.59 30.30
C ASP A 258 15.20 61.96 29.76
N ALA A 259 15.50 63.26 29.56
CA ALA A 259 16.79 63.95 29.26
C ALA A 259 17.63 63.63 27.98
N PRO A 260 18.43 64.62 27.49
CA PRO A 260 18.75 64.80 26.07
C PRO A 260 19.89 63.90 25.56
N ALA A 261 19.77 63.50 24.28
CA ALA A 261 20.56 62.46 23.62
C ALA A 261 21.80 63.00 22.89
N ALA A 262 22.87 62.18 22.85
CA ALA A 262 23.93 62.28 21.85
C ALA A 262 23.49 61.53 20.57
N PRO A 263 23.92 61.96 19.37
CA PRO A 263 23.49 61.34 18.12
C PRO A 263 24.05 59.90 17.99
N TYR A 264 23.13 58.95 17.81
CA TYR A 264 23.40 57.53 17.53
C TYR A 264 22.91 57.20 16.12
N PHE A 265 23.72 56.48 15.35
CA PHE A 265 23.42 56.03 14.00
C PHE A 265 23.13 54.51 14.02
N PRO A 266 21.87 54.08 13.85
CA PRO A 266 21.52 52.66 13.80
C PRO A 266 22.02 52.01 12.50
N LEU A 267 22.49 50.75 12.58
CA LEU A 267 22.97 49.99 11.43
C LEU A 267 21.91 49.78 10.33
N GLY A 268 20.62 49.91 10.66
CA GLY A 268 19.52 49.91 9.69
C GLY A 268 19.60 51.00 8.62
N GLU A 269 20.30 52.11 8.90
CA GLU A 269 20.53 53.18 7.92
C GLU A 269 21.51 52.76 6.81
N ILE A 270 22.43 51.82 7.10
CA ILE A 270 23.36 51.27 6.10
C ILE A 270 22.61 50.42 5.06
N ARG A 271 21.47 49.83 5.42
CA ARG A 271 20.63 49.01 4.53
C ARG A 271 19.90 49.83 3.46
N ARG A 272 19.55 51.09 3.73
CA ARG A 272 18.89 51.97 2.75
C ARG A 272 19.85 52.51 1.69
N ASP A 273 21.14 52.64 2.01
CA ASP A 273 22.15 53.05 1.03
C ASP A 273 22.67 51.88 0.16
N ALA A 274 22.72 50.66 0.70
CA ALA A 274 23.12 49.48 -0.08
C ALA A 274 22.11 49.07 -1.17
N SER A 275 20.85 49.52 -1.09
CA SER A 275 19.80 49.23 -2.08
C SER A 275 19.73 50.24 -3.23
N ARG A 276 20.59 51.28 -3.24
CA ARG A 276 20.63 52.31 -4.30
C ARG A 276 21.81 52.24 -5.26
N GLY A 277 22.68 51.24 -5.16
CA GLY A 277 23.84 51.18 -6.05
C GLY A 277 24.42 49.80 -6.23
N PHE A 278 23.71 48.90 -6.92
CA PHE A 278 24.34 47.85 -7.74
C PHE A 278 23.34 47.36 -8.79
N ALA A 279 23.20 48.11 -9.88
CA ALA A 279 22.59 47.64 -11.12
C ALA A 279 23.69 47.46 -12.17
N SER A 280 24.20 46.24 -12.33
CA SER A 280 24.34 45.54 -13.62
C SER A 280 25.26 44.31 -13.55
N PRO A 281 25.03 43.31 -14.43
CA PRO A 281 25.59 41.97 -14.32
C PRO A 281 26.96 41.88 -15.01
N ILE A 282 27.92 41.21 -14.38
CA ILE A 282 29.14 40.76 -15.06
C ILE A 282 28.93 39.32 -15.50
N SER A 283 28.75 39.19 -16.81
CA SER A 283 28.88 37.95 -17.57
C SER A 283 30.32 37.46 -17.47
N THR A 284 30.51 36.19 -17.09
CA THR A 284 31.81 35.53 -17.29
C THR A 284 31.57 34.16 -17.92
N LYS A 285 31.98 34.06 -19.18
CA LYS A 285 32.18 32.82 -19.93
C LYS A 285 33.19 31.94 -19.19
N LEU A 286 32.87 30.65 -19.11
CA LEU A 286 33.84 29.61 -18.77
C LEU A 286 34.87 29.49 -19.91
N MET A 287 36.14 29.49 -19.51
CA MET A 287 37.18 28.61 -20.07
C MET A 287 37.55 27.62 -18.97
#